data_AF-A0A1G2PL57-F1
#
_entry.id   AF-A0A1G2PL57-F1
#
_cell.length_a   1.000
_cell.length_b   1.000
_cell.length_c   1.000
_cell.angle_alpha   90.00
_cell.angle_beta   90.00
_cell.angle_gamma   90.00
#
_symmetry.space_group_name_H-M   'P 1'
#
loop_
_entity.id
_entity.type
_entity.pdbx_description
1 polymer ?
#
loop_
_entity_poly.entity_id
_entity_poly.type
_entity_poly.pdbx_seq_one_letter_code
_entity_poly.pdbx_strand_id
1 'polypeptide(L)'
;MAKMLRRDRARQYFADAFLTNKIHHSGWSHKAKRPDHLNAYWKLIRTATDFGMRIFLAPNLGETTDAFDRPFTIGGQFCRDNKIKLVSRSFSTLAHELAHAVDHILGGTKTRAECELVAAAAGYFLTCEVFGVISPSFDVRYAKRQGATPQDWQRMEEYAWYVFEEMLIPFGGSK
;
A
#
# COMPACT_ATOMS: atom_id res chain seq x y z
N MET A 1 -21.87 -20.10 9.36
CA MET A 1 -20.70 -19.23 9.63
C MET A 1 -20.84 -17.97 8.80
N ALA A 2 -20.78 -16.79 9.41
CA ALA A 2 -20.78 -15.53 8.67
C ALA A 2 -19.55 -15.48 7.75
N LYS A 3 -19.73 -15.03 6.50
CA LYS A 3 -18.63 -14.88 5.55
C LYS A 3 -17.78 -13.69 5.99
N MET A 4 -16.50 -13.92 6.30
CA MET A 4 -15.53 -12.87 6.68
C MET A 4 -15.56 -11.69 5.68
N LEU A 5 -15.36 -10.45 6.13
CA LEU A 5 -15.29 -9.32 5.21
C LEU A 5 -14.03 -9.42 4.32
N ARG A 6 -14.04 -8.70 3.21
CA ARG A 6 -12.92 -8.70 2.25
C ARG A 6 -11.68 -8.05 2.85
N ARG A 7 -11.82 -6.89 3.46
CA ARG A 7 -10.76 -6.21 4.24
C ARG A 7 -10.15 -7.09 5.33
N ASP A 8 -10.96 -7.83 6.11
CA ASP A 8 -10.45 -8.69 7.19
C ASP A 8 -9.60 -9.83 6.64
N ARG A 9 -10.02 -10.43 5.50
CA ARG A 9 -9.20 -11.42 4.80
C ARG A 9 -7.89 -10.81 4.30
N ALA A 10 -7.91 -9.59 3.79
CA ALA A 10 -6.70 -8.91 3.33
C ALA A 10 -5.72 -8.69 4.50
N ARG A 11 -6.22 -8.27 5.67
CA ARG A 11 -5.45 -8.17 6.91
C ARG A 11 -4.78 -9.49 7.26
N GLN A 12 -5.56 -10.56 7.33
CA GLN A 12 -5.04 -11.90 7.62
C GLN A 12 -3.99 -12.35 6.61
N TYR A 13 -4.24 -12.19 5.31
CA TYR A 13 -3.29 -12.62 4.28
C TYR A 13 -1.99 -11.81 4.27
N PHE A 14 -2.05 -10.51 4.53
CA PHE A 14 -0.84 -9.71 4.67
C PHE A 14 -0.04 -10.16 5.88
N ALA A 15 -0.69 -10.33 7.04
CA ALA A 15 -0.06 -10.80 8.26
C ALA A 15 0.61 -12.16 8.06
N ASP A 16 -0.11 -13.14 7.50
CA ASP A 16 0.41 -14.48 7.24
C ASP A 16 1.62 -14.43 6.29
N ALA A 17 1.51 -13.68 5.18
CA ALA A 17 2.59 -13.55 4.21
C ALA A 17 3.82 -12.84 4.81
N PHE A 18 3.60 -11.80 5.62
CA PHE A 18 4.67 -11.07 6.29
C PHE A 18 5.31 -11.93 7.38
N LEU A 19 4.56 -12.56 8.27
CA LEU A 19 5.11 -13.32 9.39
C LEU A 19 5.78 -14.63 8.93
N THR A 20 5.19 -15.34 7.99
CA THR A 20 5.69 -16.67 7.54
C THR A 20 6.58 -16.62 6.30
N ASN A 21 6.71 -15.45 5.67
CA ASN A 21 7.42 -15.25 4.40
C ASN A 21 6.85 -16.06 3.22
N LYS A 22 5.61 -16.55 3.33
CA LYS A 22 4.93 -17.31 2.26
C LYS A 22 4.24 -16.36 1.30
N ILE A 23 4.68 -16.39 0.05
CA ILE A 23 4.19 -15.51 -1.04
C ILE A 23 3.09 -16.22 -1.84
N HIS A 24 2.71 -17.46 -1.53
CA HIS A 24 1.73 -18.20 -2.32
C HIS A 24 0.60 -18.69 -1.42
N HIS A 25 -0.58 -18.11 -1.58
CA HIS A 25 -1.83 -18.71 -1.12
C HIS A 25 -2.68 -19.11 -2.31
N SER A 26 -3.26 -20.32 -2.25
CA SER A 26 -4.16 -20.88 -3.27
C SER A 26 -5.42 -20.03 -3.55
N GLY A 27 -5.71 -19.03 -2.70
CA GLY A 27 -6.81 -18.07 -2.88
C GLY A 27 -6.45 -16.82 -3.69
N TRP A 28 -5.21 -16.67 -4.18
CA TRP A 28 -4.79 -15.52 -4.97
C TRP A 28 -5.49 -15.54 -6.33
N SER A 29 -6.30 -14.51 -6.59
CA SER A 29 -7.18 -14.43 -7.76
C SER A 29 -6.77 -13.22 -8.61
N HIS A 30 -6.57 -13.41 -9.92
CA HIS A 30 -6.25 -12.32 -10.87
C HIS A 30 -7.49 -11.66 -11.49
N LYS A 31 -8.68 -11.77 -10.88
CA LYS A 31 -9.96 -11.62 -11.59
C LYS A 31 -10.48 -10.20 -11.82
N ALA A 32 -9.79 -9.13 -11.43
CA ALA A 32 -10.27 -7.78 -11.75
C ALA A 32 -10.00 -7.46 -13.24
N LYS A 33 -11.02 -6.99 -13.98
CA LYS A 33 -10.88 -6.67 -15.40
C LYS A 33 -10.14 -5.34 -15.55
N ARG A 34 -9.34 -5.17 -16.63
CA ARG A 34 -8.58 -3.92 -16.91
C ARG A 34 -9.40 -2.61 -16.78
N PRO A 35 -10.67 -2.52 -17.23
CA PRO A 35 -11.48 -1.31 -17.03
C PRO A 35 -11.72 -0.95 -15.56
N ASP A 36 -11.85 -1.95 -14.69
CA ASP A 36 -12.06 -1.73 -13.24
C ASP A 36 -10.81 -1.12 -12.61
N HIS A 37 -9.63 -1.58 -13.03
CA HIS A 37 -8.33 -1.01 -12.61
C HIS A 37 -8.18 0.47 -12.97
N LEU A 38 -8.54 0.85 -14.21
CA LEU A 38 -8.40 2.23 -14.65
C LEU A 38 -9.38 3.17 -13.93
N ASN A 39 -10.63 2.74 -13.73
CA ASN A 39 -11.62 3.53 -13.00
C ASN A 39 -11.24 3.70 -11.53
N ALA A 40 -10.78 2.63 -10.88
CA ALA A 40 -10.27 2.69 -9.52
C ALA A 40 -9.02 3.57 -9.41
N TYR A 41 -8.12 3.52 -10.39
CA TYR A 41 -6.94 4.40 -10.44
C TYR A 41 -7.34 5.87 -10.42
N TRP A 42 -8.28 6.28 -11.26
CA TRP A 42 -8.75 7.67 -11.26
C TRP A 42 -9.51 8.07 -9.99
N LYS A 43 -10.22 7.13 -9.36
CA LYS A 43 -10.79 7.35 -8.02
C LYS A 43 -9.69 7.57 -6.98
N LEU A 44 -8.61 6.80 -7.04
CA LEU A 44 -7.47 6.94 -6.14
C LEU A 44 -6.73 8.26 -6.34
N ILE A 45 -6.61 8.74 -7.59
CA ILE A 45 -6.09 10.08 -7.90
C ILE A 45 -6.94 11.17 -7.23
N ARG A 46 -8.28 11.08 -7.32
CA ARG A 46 -9.17 12.03 -6.63
C ARG A 46 -9.00 11.98 -5.12
N THR A 47 -8.98 10.76 -4.57
CA THR A 47 -8.75 10.52 -3.14
C THR A 47 -7.44 11.18 -2.66
N ALA A 48 -6.34 10.98 -3.40
CA ALA A 48 -5.06 11.61 -3.10
C ALA A 48 -5.15 13.15 -3.20
N THR A 49 -5.90 13.67 -4.16
CA THR A 49 -6.13 15.12 -4.30
C THR A 49 -6.94 15.69 -3.13
N ASP A 50 -7.91 14.95 -2.60
CA ASP A 50 -8.70 15.34 -1.43
C ASP A 50 -7.83 15.42 -0.16
N PHE A 51 -6.78 14.58 -0.07
CA PHE A 51 -5.71 14.71 0.93
C PHE A 51 -4.71 15.84 0.64
N GLY A 52 -4.93 16.65 -0.39
CA GLY A 52 -4.07 17.76 -0.79
C GLY A 52 -2.82 17.36 -1.58
N MET A 53 -2.75 16.12 -2.10
CA MET A 53 -1.61 15.65 -2.89
C MET A 53 -1.71 16.06 -4.35
N ARG A 54 -0.55 16.37 -4.95
CA ARG A 54 -0.40 16.57 -6.40
C ARG A 54 0.33 15.38 -7.02
N ILE A 55 -0.25 14.80 -8.06
CA ILE A 55 0.26 13.57 -8.66
C ILE A 55 0.97 13.89 -9.98
N PHE A 56 2.19 13.37 -10.15
CA PHE A 56 3.03 13.58 -11.33
C PHE A 56 3.48 12.24 -11.92
N LEU A 57 3.55 12.18 -13.24
CA LEU A 57 4.26 11.10 -13.94
C LEU A 57 5.67 11.57 -14.26
N ALA A 58 6.66 10.77 -13.87
CA ALA A 58 8.06 10.96 -14.18
C ALA A 58 8.54 9.83 -15.09
N PRO A 59 9.43 10.07 -16.08
CA PRO A 59 9.96 9.00 -16.93
C PRO A 59 10.85 8.03 -16.13
N ASN A 60 11.51 8.51 -15.08
CA ASN A 60 12.34 7.74 -14.17
C ASN A 60 12.42 8.47 -12.82
N LEU A 61 12.52 7.73 -11.71
CA LEU A 61 12.75 8.27 -10.36
C LEU A 61 14.14 7.91 -9.82
N GLY A 62 14.94 7.17 -10.59
CA GLY A 62 16.27 6.72 -10.22
C GLY A 62 16.26 5.39 -9.49
N GLU A 63 17.41 5.09 -8.89
CA GLU A 63 17.68 3.86 -8.14
C GLU A 63 18.05 4.20 -6.70
N THR A 64 17.76 3.27 -5.81
CA THR A 64 18.16 3.34 -4.40
C THR A 64 18.52 1.94 -3.90
N THR A 65 19.11 1.84 -2.73
CA THR A 65 19.34 0.56 -2.05
C THR A 65 18.24 0.26 -1.02
N ASP A 66 17.96 -1.03 -0.84
CA ASP A 66 17.16 -1.55 0.27
C ASP A 66 18.01 -1.66 1.57
N ALA A 67 17.44 -2.18 2.65
CA ALA A 67 18.15 -2.31 3.93
C ALA A 67 19.28 -3.37 3.92
N PHE A 68 19.41 -4.13 2.83
CA PHE A 68 20.46 -5.12 2.61
C PHE A 68 21.44 -4.69 1.51
N ASP A 69 21.50 -3.38 1.23
CA ASP A 69 22.33 -2.75 0.20
C ASP A 69 22.08 -3.26 -1.23
N ARG A 70 20.90 -3.82 -1.50
CA ARG A 70 20.55 -4.29 -2.85
C ARG A 70 19.93 -3.15 -3.65
N PRO A 71 20.45 -2.84 -4.85
CA PRO A 71 19.90 -1.79 -5.68
C PRO A 71 18.53 -2.18 -6.24
N PHE A 72 17.64 -1.19 -6.34
CA PHE A 72 16.36 -1.33 -7.02
C PHE A 72 15.88 0.01 -7.61
N THR A 73 15.06 -0.07 -8.66
CA THR A 73 14.45 1.09 -9.31
C THR A 73 13.20 1.56 -8.55
N ILE A 74 13.08 2.87 -8.37
CA ILE A 74 11.96 3.48 -7.66
C ILE A 74 10.73 3.55 -8.57
N GLY A 75 9.63 2.90 -8.19
CA GLY A 75 8.37 2.93 -8.95
C GLY A 75 7.47 4.13 -8.62
N GLY A 76 7.56 4.64 -7.39
CA GLY A 76 6.80 5.78 -6.89
C GLY A 76 7.53 6.45 -5.74
N GLN A 77 7.17 7.71 -5.46
CA GLN A 77 7.73 8.48 -4.36
C GLN A 77 6.74 9.53 -3.84
N PHE A 78 6.37 9.42 -2.58
CA PHE A 78 5.83 10.54 -1.80
C PHE A 78 6.93 11.52 -1.41
N CYS A 79 6.71 12.79 -1.68
CA CYS A 79 7.57 13.91 -1.32
C CYS A 79 6.84 14.79 -0.29
N ARG A 80 7.56 15.24 0.74
CA ARG A 80 7.03 16.05 1.86
C ARG A 80 6.41 17.41 1.45
N ASP A 81 6.50 17.80 0.18
CA ASP A 81 5.85 18.99 -0.40
C ASP A 81 4.47 18.67 -1.02
N ASN A 82 3.80 17.65 -0.47
CA ASN A 82 2.51 17.11 -0.90
C ASN A 82 2.50 16.71 -2.38
N LYS A 83 3.54 15.99 -2.79
CA LYS A 83 3.64 15.46 -4.15
C LYS A 83 3.80 13.95 -4.13
N ILE A 84 3.10 13.28 -5.03
CA ILE A 84 3.33 11.87 -5.34
C ILE A 84 3.84 11.80 -6.77
N LYS A 85 5.02 11.23 -6.96
CA LYS A 85 5.58 10.97 -8.30
C LYS A 85 5.47 9.49 -8.60
N LEU A 86 5.12 9.14 -9.83
CA LEU A 86 4.99 7.76 -10.29
C LEU A 86 5.72 7.57 -11.62
N VAL A 87 6.37 6.42 -11.82
CA VAL A 87 6.95 6.06 -13.12
C VAL A 87 5.89 5.55 -14.10
N SER A 88 4.81 4.95 -13.59
CA SER A 88 3.71 4.43 -14.40
C SER A 88 2.36 4.61 -13.70
N ARG A 89 1.26 4.47 -14.44
CA ARG A 89 -0.11 4.51 -13.90
C ARG A 89 -0.47 3.21 -13.17
N SER A 90 0.24 2.94 -12.08
CA SER A 90 0.05 1.77 -11.23
C SER A 90 -0.83 2.12 -10.03
N PHE A 91 -1.96 1.44 -9.89
CA PHE A 91 -2.84 1.61 -8.71
C PHE A 91 -2.09 1.23 -7.43
N SER A 92 -1.37 0.10 -7.43
CA SER A 92 -0.72 -0.38 -6.22
C SER A 92 0.39 0.55 -5.77
N THR A 93 1.20 1.03 -6.71
CA THR A 93 2.23 2.03 -6.40
C THR A 93 1.60 3.32 -5.87
N LEU A 94 0.54 3.84 -6.51
CA LEU A 94 -0.15 5.02 -6.00
C LEU A 94 -0.76 4.80 -4.62
N ALA A 95 -1.32 3.62 -4.34
CA ALA A 95 -1.88 3.29 -3.04
C ALA A 95 -0.80 3.24 -1.94
N HIS A 96 0.39 2.72 -2.27
CA HIS A 96 1.56 2.73 -1.37
C HIS A 96 2.00 4.16 -1.06
N GLU A 97 2.20 4.99 -2.09
CA GLU A 97 2.63 6.39 -1.88
C GLU A 97 1.55 7.25 -1.18
N LEU A 98 0.27 6.96 -1.43
CA LEU A 98 -0.82 7.61 -0.69
C LEU A 98 -0.80 7.23 0.79
N ALA A 99 -0.50 5.97 1.12
CA ALA A 99 -0.38 5.54 2.51
C ALA A 99 0.78 6.28 3.22
N HIS A 100 1.92 6.49 2.55
CA HIS A 100 2.99 7.36 3.06
C HIS A 100 2.52 8.80 3.31
N ALA A 101 1.71 9.36 2.40
CA ALA A 101 1.17 10.70 2.56
C ALA A 101 0.19 10.81 3.74
N VAL A 102 -0.72 9.84 3.90
CA VAL A 102 -1.67 9.80 5.03
C VAL A 102 -0.94 9.58 6.35
N ASP A 103 0.03 8.66 6.41
CA ASP A 103 0.89 8.47 7.59
C ASP A 103 1.59 9.78 7.98
N HIS A 104 2.11 10.52 6.99
CA HIS A 104 2.74 11.82 7.22
C HIS A 104 1.77 12.86 7.83
N ILE A 105 0.52 12.93 7.33
CA ILE A 105 -0.52 13.83 7.84
C ILE A 105 -0.89 13.47 9.29
N LEU A 106 -0.94 12.18 9.62
CA LEU A 106 -1.27 11.69 10.96
C LEU A 106 -0.14 11.91 11.99
N GLY A 107 1.06 12.33 11.56
CA GLY A 107 2.07 12.93 12.43
C GLY A 107 2.80 11.97 13.39
N GLY A 108 2.79 10.66 13.14
CA GLY A 108 3.46 9.69 14.01
C GLY A 108 4.97 9.57 13.74
N THR A 109 5.80 9.57 14.79
CA THR A 109 7.25 9.30 14.69
C THR A 109 7.50 7.81 14.53
N LYS A 110 8.13 7.40 13.43
CA LYS A 110 8.43 6.00 13.10
C LYS A 110 9.81 5.88 12.48
N THR A 111 10.39 4.69 12.58
CA THR A 111 11.58 4.32 11.81
C THR A 111 11.22 4.18 10.32
N ARG A 112 12.24 4.25 9.44
CA ARG A 112 12.04 4.02 8.00
C ARG A 112 11.37 2.67 7.72
N ALA A 113 11.78 1.62 8.42
CA ALA A 113 11.22 0.28 8.28
C ALA A 113 9.73 0.22 8.65
N GLU A 114 9.34 0.86 9.76
CA GLU A 114 7.94 0.95 10.18
C GLU A 114 7.10 1.76 9.19
N CYS A 115 7.60 2.88 8.65
CA CYS A 115 6.90 3.65 7.62
C CYS A 115 6.62 2.81 6.36
N GLU A 116 7.64 2.09 5.85
CA GLU A 116 7.46 1.23 4.67
C GLU A 116 6.55 0.03 4.95
N LEU A 117 6.54 -0.48 6.19
CA LEU A 117 5.61 -1.52 6.62
C LEU A 117 4.16 -1.03 6.61
N VAL A 118 3.90 0.13 7.22
CA VAL A 118 2.58 0.75 7.26
C VAL A 118 2.08 1.04 5.85
N ALA A 119 2.92 1.64 5.00
CA ALA A 119 2.56 1.96 3.63
C ALA A 119 2.27 0.71 2.78
N ALA A 120 3.10 -0.33 2.90
CA ALA A 120 2.89 -1.59 2.21
C ALA A 120 1.60 -2.29 2.66
N ALA A 121 1.33 -2.31 3.96
CA ALA A 121 0.14 -2.94 4.53
C ALA A 121 -1.14 -2.19 4.14
N ALA A 122 -1.21 -0.89 4.39
CA ALA A 122 -2.40 -0.08 4.11
C ALA A 122 -2.72 -0.04 2.60
N GLY A 123 -1.69 0.13 1.76
CA GLY A 123 -1.84 0.07 0.31
C GLY A 123 -2.32 -1.30 -0.19
N TYR A 124 -1.82 -2.39 0.41
CA TYR A 124 -2.30 -3.74 0.12
C TYR A 124 -3.77 -3.93 0.51
N PHE A 125 -4.18 -3.47 1.71
CA PHE A 125 -5.57 -3.54 2.17
C PHE A 125 -6.52 -2.80 1.24
N LEU A 126 -6.19 -1.56 0.88
CA LEU A 126 -6.98 -0.78 -0.06
C LEU A 126 -7.12 -1.49 -1.41
N THR A 127 -6.01 -2.02 -1.95
CA THR A 127 -6.03 -2.72 -3.23
C THR A 127 -6.92 -3.95 -3.18
N CYS A 128 -6.81 -4.74 -2.11
CA CYS A 128 -7.64 -5.92 -1.92
C CYS A 128 -9.10 -5.56 -1.74
N GLU A 129 -9.42 -4.52 -0.97
CA GLU A 129 -10.78 -4.07 -0.73
C GLU A 129 -11.45 -3.59 -2.02
N VAL A 130 -10.75 -2.77 -2.81
CA VAL A 130 -11.28 -2.16 -4.03
C VAL A 130 -11.49 -3.19 -5.15
N PHE A 131 -10.51 -4.05 -5.39
CA PHE A 131 -10.57 -4.96 -6.54
C PHE A 131 -11.09 -6.35 -6.19
N GLY A 132 -11.21 -6.68 -4.90
CA GLY A 132 -11.54 -8.05 -4.47
C GLY A 132 -10.50 -9.08 -4.88
N VAL A 133 -9.32 -8.64 -5.30
CA VAL A 133 -8.18 -9.50 -5.66
C VAL A 133 -7.05 -9.28 -4.68
N ILE A 134 -6.44 -10.40 -4.27
CA ILE A 134 -5.16 -10.35 -3.60
C ILE A 134 -4.13 -9.97 -4.65
N SER A 135 -3.55 -8.79 -4.54
CA SER A 135 -2.68 -8.24 -5.58
C SER A 135 -1.23 -8.67 -5.36
N PRO A 136 -0.67 -9.52 -6.24
CA PRO A 136 0.76 -9.89 -6.17
C PRO A 136 1.70 -8.71 -6.46
N SER A 137 1.16 -7.56 -6.90
CA SER A 137 1.94 -6.34 -7.14
C SER A 137 2.32 -5.58 -5.87
N PHE A 138 1.64 -5.86 -4.74
CA PHE A 138 2.13 -5.48 -3.42
C PHE A 138 3.01 -6.63 -2.92
N ASP A 139 4.31 -6.48 -3.14
CA ASP A 139 5.27 -7.44 -2.59
C ASP A 139 5.34 -7.24 -1.08
N VAL A 140 4.68 -8.11 -0.31
CA VAL A 140 4.73 -8.09 1.17
C VAL A 140 6.18 -8.19 1.68
N ARG A 141 7.10 -8.73 0.87
CA ARG A 141 8.54 -8.75 1.19
C ARG A 141 9.21 -7.40 0.99
N TYR A 142 8.59 -6.44 0.32
CA TYR A 142 9.15 -5.11 0.15
C TYR A 142 9.39 -4.45 1.50
N ALA A 143 8.41 -4.46 2.40
CA ALA A 143 8.60 -3.95 3.77
C ALA A 143 9.76 -4.64 4.49
N LYS A 144 9.88 -5.97 4.36
CA LYS A 144 11.03 -6.72 4.90
C LYS A 144 12.36 -6.34 4.27
N ARG A 145 12.40 -6.12 2.94
CA ARG A 145 13.58 -5.62 2.22
C ARG A 145 13.98 -4.23 2.72
N GLN A 146 13.02 -3.42 3.14
CA GLN A 146 13.27 -2.13 3.79
C GLN A 146 13.61 -2.23 5.28
N GLY A 147 13.77 -3.45 5.83
CA GLY A 147 14.24 -3.71 7.18
C GLY A 147 13.15 -4.01 8.21
N ALA A 148 11.87 -4.09 7.81
CA ALA A 148 10.78 -4.38 8.75
C ALA A 148 10.83 -5.81 9.28
N THR A 149 10.55 -5.96 10.57
CA THR A 149 10.61 -7.20 11.35
C THR A 149 9.21 -7.65 11.82
N PRO A 150 9.04 -8.91 12.24
CA PRO A 150 7.79 -9.37 12.88
C PRO A 150 7.36 -8.54 14.10
N GLN A 151 8.32 -8.01 14.87
CA GLN A 151 8.04 -7.13 16.00
C GLN A 151 7.49 -5.77 15.55
N ASP A 152 7.94 -5.26 14.41
CA ASP A 152 7.36 -4.04 13.81
C ASP A 152 5.91 -4.29 13.41
N TRP A 153 5.59 -5.47 12.86
CA TRP A 153 4.22 -5.85 12.54
C TRP A 153 3.32 -5.87 13.78
N GLN A 154 3.74 -6.55 14.85
CA GLN A 154 2.95 -6.60 16.09
C GLN A 154 2.65 -5.21 16.67
N ARG A 155 3.57 -4.26 16.50
CA ARG A 155 3.39 -2.88 16.97
C ARG A 155 2.53 -2.04 16.03
N MET A 156 2.69 -2.22 14.72
CA MET A 156 2.14 -1.32 13.70
C MET A 156 0.86 -1.84 13.04
N GLU A 157 0.45 -3.09 13.26
CA GLU A 157 -0.72 -3.68 12.58
C GLU A 157 -2.00 -2.84 12.73
N GLU A 158 -2.39 -2.49 13.96
CA GLU A 158 -3.58 -1.66 14.21
C GLU A 158 -3.44 -0.26 13.62
N TYR A 159 -2.22 0.29 13.62
CA TYR A 159 -1.96 1.59 13.02
C TYR A 159 -2.03 1.54 11.49
N ALA A 160 -1.50 0.50 10.86
CA ALA A 160 -1.62 0.29 9.43
C ALA A 160 -3.09 0.10 9.01
N TRP A 161 -3.88 -0.57 9.85
CA TRP A 161 -5.32 -0.66 9.68
C TRP A 161 -6.00 0.70 9.77
N TYR A 162 -5.62 1.52 10.75
CA TYR A 162 -6.12 2.89 10.89
C TYR A 162 -5.80 3.75 9.65
N VAL A 163 -4.56 3.72 9.15
CA VAL A 163 -4.17 4.42 7.91
C VAL A 163 -5.01 3.95 6.72
N PHE A 164 -5.26 2.64 6.60
CA PHE A 164 -6.15 2.10 5.56
C PHE A 164 -7.57 2.64 5.65
N GLU A 165 -8.16 2.68 6.85
CA GLU A 165 -9.53 3.21 7.04
C GLU A 165 -9.58 4.71 6.69
N GLU A 166 -8.58 5.49 7.09
CA GLU A 166 -8.47 6.90 6.69
C GLU A 166 -8.39 7.06 5.16
N MET A 167 -7.58 6.24 4.48
CA MET A 167 -7.52 6.24 3.01
C MET A 167 -8.85 5.85 2.36
N LEU A 168 -9.64 4.97 2.99
CA LEU A 168 -10.86 4.41 2.45
C LEU A 168 -12.05 5.38 2.50
N ILE A 169 -12.11 6.27 3.51
CA ILE A 169 -13.20 7.24 3.69
C ILE A 169 -13.43 8.10 2.43
N PRO A 170 -12.44 8.87 1.93
CA PRO A 170 -12.61 9.68 0.72
C PRO A 170 -12.69 8.83 -0.55
N PHE A 171 -12.18 7.60 -0.53
CA PHE A 171 -12.30 6.69 -1.67
C PHE A 171 -13.76 6.25 -1.93
N GLY A 172 -14.63 6.38 -0.92
CA GLY A 172 -16.04 6.00 -0.98
C GLY A 172 -16.35 4.65 -0.33
N GLY A 173 -15.60 4.28 0.72
CA GLY A 173 -15.91 3.12 1.54
C GLY A 173 -17.34 3.16 2.08
N SER A 174 -18.07 2.06 1.95
CA SER A 174 -19.38 1.89 2.57
C SER A 174 -19.17 1.69 4.08
N LYS A 175 -19.83 2.52 4.90
CA LYS A 175 -20.02 2.20 6.32
C LYS A 175 -20.90 0.96 6.47
#